data_AF-A0A7G8V0M6-F1
#
_entry.id   AF-A0A7G8V0M6-F1
#
_cell.length_a   1.000
_cell.length_b   1.000
_cell.length_c   1.000
_cell.angle_alpha   90.00
_cell.angle_beta   90.00
_cell.angle_gamma   90.00
#
_symmetry.space_group_name_H-M   'P 1'
#
loop_
_entity.id
_entity.type
_entity.pdbx_description
1 polymer ?
#
loop_
_entity_poly.entity_id
_entity_poly.type
_entity_poly.pdbx_seq_one_letter_code
_entity_poly.pdbx_strand_id
1 'polypeptide(L)'
;MTDPKDVLQILHLIHAGLASGLLSKEEVIEWADKIITKEDHPDIFFIDLALSSSKSSSEILHYFNEYLNFENAVIQGRPLLAMLYKRFSSRQFTLEETVVKLFRLKFEAIFTKREESYIYSIDNDFDCAKDNVYGTLEAVNADVDKFLSFYKDYSLDSFEQWQNLDLKVESKLDEEIDFKQEQESVLEMKSENVNKPWWKFW
;
A
#
# COMPACT_ATOMS: atom_id res chain seq x y z
N MET A 1 12.02 26.04 4.93
CA MET A 1 12.10 25.84 3.48
C MET A 1 12.22 24.34 3.27
N THR A 2 11.12 23.70 2.90
CA THR A 2 11.08 22.27 2.56
C THR A 2 11.91 22.05 1.28
N ASP A 3 12.71 20.99 1.19
CA ASP A 3 13.45 20.68 -0.04
C ASP A 3 12.43 20.55 -1.20
N PRO A 4 12.62 21.25 -2.34
CA PRO A 4 11.73 21.13 -3.49
C PRO A 4 11.46 19.67 -3.92
N LYS A 5 12.43 18.76 -3.72
CA LYS A 5 12.26 17.33 -4.01
C LYS A 5 11.28 16.66 -3.05
N ASP A 6 11.28 17.04 -1.78
CA ASP A 6 10.37 16.49 -0.78
C ASP A 6 8.94 16.94 -1.09
N VAL A 7 8.74 18.21 -1.46
CA VAL A 7 7.44 18.73 -1.88
C VAL A 7 6.90 17.95 -3.08
N LEU A 8 7.73 17.72 -4.09
CA LEU A 8 7.34 16.92 -5.26
C LEU A 8 6.99 15.48 -4.88
N GLN A 9 7.78 14.83 -4.01
CA GLN A 9 7.46 13.48 -3.56
C GLN A 9 6.13 13.41 -2.82
N ILE A 10 5.87 14.36 -1.91
CA ILE A 10 4.58 14.43 -1.19
C ILE A 10 3.44 14.60 -2.20
N LEU A 11 3.57 15.50 -3.17
CA LEU A 11 2.52 15.73 -4.17
C LEU A 11 2.18 14.45 -4.95
N HIS A 12 3.18 13.68 -5.36
CA HIS A 12 2.96 12.41 -6.04
C HIS A 12 2.32 11.35 -5.12
N LEU A 13 2.70 11.31 -3.84
CA LEU A 13 2.06 10.41 -2.85
C LEU A 13 0.60 10.79 -2.61
N ILE A 14 0.28 12.09 -2.53
CA ILE A 14 -1.10 12.57 -2.41
C ILE A 14 -1.91 12.24 -3.67
N HIS A 15 -1.33 12.44 -4.86
CA HIS A 15 -1.94 12.04 -6.12
C HIS A 15 -2.25 10.54 -6.15
N ALA A 16 -1.25 9.69 -5.87
CA ALA A 16 -1.42 8.23 -5.85
C ALA A 16 -2.42 7.77 -4.77
N GLY A 17 -2.42 8.44 -3.62
CA GLY A 17 -3.39 8.22 -2.56
C GLY A 17 -4.82 8.52 -3.01
N LEU A 18 -5.03 9.63 -3.72
CA LEU A 18 -6.34 9.98 -4.26
C LEU A 18 -6.77 9.03 -5.39
N ALA A 19 -5.86 8.70 -6.32
CA ALA A 19 -6.14 7.84 -7.47
C ALA A 19 -6.52 6.41 -7.05
N SER A 20 -5.84 5.87 -6.04
CA SER A 20 -6.17 4.56 -5.45
C SER A 20 -7.42 4.57 -4.56
N GLY A 21 -7.91 5.75 -4.18
CA GLY A 21 -9.00 5.93 -3.21
C GLY A 21 -8.56 5.72 -1.75
N LEU A 22 -7.25 5.65 -1.48
CA LEU A 22 -6.67 5.65 -0.14
C LEU A 22 -6.91 7.00 0.58
N LEU A 23 -6.95 8.09 -0.18
CA LEU A 23 -7.35 9.42 0.28
C LEU A 23 -8.68 9.82 -0.37
N SER A 24 -9.55 10.44 0.42
CA SER A 24 -10.73 11.12 -0.13
C SER A 24 -10.35 12.50 -0.69
N LYS A 25 -11.19 13.07 -1.55
CA LYS A 25 -10.96 14.43 -2.05
C LYS A 25 -10.99 15.46 -0.92
N GLU A 26 -11.82 15.25 0.10
CA GLU A 26 -11.93 16.12 1.26
C GLU A 26 -10.63 16.13 2.06
N GLU A 27 -9.98 14.97 2.21
CA GLU A 27 -8.69 14.87 2.90
C GLU A 27 -7.57 15.56 2.12
N VAL A 28 -7.59 15.48 0.79
CA VAL A 28 -6.65 16.20 -0.08
C VAL A 28 -6.85 17.71 0.01
N ILE A 29 -8.10 18.19 0.04
CA ILE A 29 -8.42 19.61 0.21
C ILE A 29 -7.99 20.09 1.59
N GLU A 30 -8.31 19.36 2.65
CA GLU A 30 -7.90 19.72 4.01
C GLU A 30 -6.38 19.75 4.17
N TRP A 31 -5.67 18.85 3.48
CA TRP A 31 -4.21 18.87 3.41
C TRP A 31 -3.69 20.15 2.72
N ALA A 32 -4.29 20.58 1.61
CA ALA A 32 -3.93 21.83 0.95
C ALA A 32 -4.21 23.06 1.83
N ASP A 33 -5.36 23.10 2.52
CA ASP A 33 -5.72 24.16 3.47
C ASP A 33 -4.68 24.29 4.60
N LYS A 34 -4.17 23.16 5.11
CA LYS A 34 -3.11 23.15 6.12
C LYS A 34 -1.80 23.76 5.63
N ILE A 35 -1.48 23.64 4.33
CA ILE A 35 -0.29 24.26 3.73
C ILE A 35 -0.51 25.77 3.64
N ILE A 36 -1.65 26.21 3.09
CA ILE A 36 -2.02 27.63 2.98
C ILE A 36 -1.95 28.34 4.34
N THR A 37 -2.42 27.67 5.40
CA THR A 37 -2.44 28.25 6.76
C THR A 37 -1.04 28.38 7.37
N LYS A 38 -0.07 27.57 6.93
CA LYS A 38 1.29 27.52 7.48
C LYS A 38 2.28 28.40 6.74
N GLU A 39 2.06 28.66 5.45
CA GLU A 39 2.98 29.40 4.59
C GLU A 39 2.56 30.86 4.46
N ASP A 40 3.51 31.79 4.60
CA ASP A 40 3.25 33.22 4.42
C ASP A 40 2.88 33.56 2.96
N HIS A 41 3.39 32.78 2.01
CA HIS A 41 3.18 32.92 0.56
C HIS A 41 3.00 31.54 -0.09
N PRO A 42 1.82 30.90 0.07
CA PRO A 42 1.58 29.58 -0.50
C PRO A 42 1.53 29.65 -2.03
N ASP A 43 2.00 28.57 -2.67
CA ASP A 43 1.89 28.42 -4.13
C ASP A 43 0.42 28.41 -4.57
N ILE A 44 0.14 29.01 -5.73
CA ILE A 44 -1.22 29.11 -6.30
C ILE A 44 -1.86 27.73 -6.47
N PHE A 45 -1.06 26.69 -6.71
CA PHE A 45 -1.52 25.31 -6.79
C PHE A 45 -2.31 24.88 -5.55
N PHE A 46 -1.81 25.19 -4.35
CA PHE A 46 -2.47 24.80 -3.11
C PHE A 46 -3.77 25.59 -2.91
N ILE A 47 -3.78 26.87 -3.29
CA ILE A 47 -4.97 27.74 -3.23
C ILE A 47 -6.08 27.19 -4.13
N ASP A 48 -5.76 26.91 -5.38
CA ASP A 48 -6.72 26.35 -6.35
C ASP A 48 -7.22 24.96 -5.91
N LEU A 49 -6.32 24.13 -5.38
CA LEU A 49 -6.68 22.81 -4.85
C LEU A 49 -7.66 22.94 -3.67
N ALA A 50 -7.40 23.84 -2.72
CA ALA A 50 -8.31 24.08 -1.59
C ALA A 50 -9.70 24.58 -2.03
N LEU A 51 -9.76 25.38 -3.11
CA LEU A 51 -11.02 25.89 -3.68
C LEU A 51 -11.78 24.85 -4.53
N SER A 52 -11.23 23.64 -4.71
CA SER A 52 -11.79 22.60 -5.58
C SER A 52 -12.85 21.71 -4.91
N SER A 53 -13.50 22.16 -3.84
CA SER A 53 -14.52 21.37 -3.11
C SER A 53 -15.69 20.88 -3.97
N SER A 54 -16.09 21.68 -4.96
CA SER A 54 -17.15 21.34 -5.93
C SER A 54 -16.70 20.37 -7.02
N LYS A 55 -15.38 20.13 -7.16
CA LYS A 55 -14.80 19.25 -8.17
C LYS A 55 -14.92 17.78 -7.78
N SER A 56 -14.97 16.93 -8.82
CA SER A 56 -14.83 15.49 -8.66
C SER A 56 -13.38 15.08 -8.40
N SER A 57 -13.15 13.90 -7.82
CA SER A 57 -11.79 13.37 -7.63
C SER A 57 -11.02 13.28 -8.95
N SER A 58 -11.70 12.94 -10.06
CA SER A 58 -11.10 12.87 -11.39
C SER A 58 -10.63 14.23 -11.91
N GLU A 59 -11.39 15.30 -11.66
CA GLU A 59 -10.96 16.67 -12.00
C GLU A 59 -9.76 17.10 -11.14
N ILE A 60 -9.74 16.76 -9.85
CA ILE A 60 -8.60 17.04 -8.98
C ILE A 60 -7.36 16.27 -9.45
N LEU A 61 -7.48 14.98 -9.79
CA LEU A 61 -6.38 14.21 -10.37
C LEU A 61 -5.86 14.83 -11.67
N HIS A 62 -6.76 15.29 -12.54
CA HIS A 62 -6.36 16.00 -13.76
C HIS A 62 -5.55 17.26 -13.45
N TYR A 63 -5.96 18.04 -12.45
CA TYR A 63 -5.23 19.23 -12.01
C TYR A 63 -3.83 18.91 -11.47
N PHE A 64 -3.70 17.84 -10.67
CA PHE A 64 -2.39 17.32 -10.27
C PHE A 64 -1.53 16.94 -11.49
N ASN A 65 -2.14 16.30 -12.49
CA ASN A 65 -1.41 15.86 -13.68
C ASN A 65 -0.85 17.04 -14.49
N GLU A 66 -1.64 18.11 -14.62
CA GLU A 66 -1.21 19.35 -15.29
C GLU A 66 -0.09 20.04 -14.51
N TYR A 67 -0.21 20.15 -13.18
CA TYR A 67 0.79 20.81 -12.33
C TYR A 67 2.11 20.04 -12.28
N LEU A 68 2.06 18.72 -12.11
CA LEU A 68 3.24 17.86 -12.03
C LEU A 68 3.91 17.64 -13.40
N ASN A 69 3.27 18.08 -14.49
CA ASN A 69 3.72 17.95 -15.88
C ASN A 69 4.16 16.51 -16.22
N PHE A 70 3.49 15.52 -15.62
CA PHE A 70 3.74 14.06 -15.64
C PHE A 70 4.97 13.55 -16.43
N GLU A 71 6.17 13.99 -16.04
CA GLU A 71 7.38 13.21 -16.30
C GLU A 71 7.37 12.08 -15.27
N ASN A 72 6.58 11.03 -15.54
CA ASN A 72 6.45 9.77 -14.78
C ASN A 72 7.30 9.73 -13.50
N ALA A 73 6.87 10.43 -12.43
CA ALA A 73 7.61 10.32 -11.19
C ALA A 73 7.25 8.97 -10.59
N VAL A 74 8.20 8.07 -10.81
CA VAL A 74 8.27 6.71 -10.33
C VAL A 74 8.49 6.86 -8.81
N ILE A 75 7.38 6.91 -8.04
CA ILE A 75 7.42 7.03 -6.57
C ILE A 75 7.44 5.68 -5.88
N GLN A 76 8.16 5.60 -4.76
CA GLN A 76 8.14 4.42 -3.90
C GLN A 76 6.82 4.33 -3.14
N GLY A 77 6.11 3.20 -3.26
CA GLY A 77 4.77 3.04 -2.70
C GLY A 77 4.71 2.71 -1.20
N ARG A 78 5.84 2.48 -0.54
CA ARG A 78 5.91 2.07 0.88
C ARG A 78 5.25 3.04 1.87
N PRO A 79 5.38 4.38 1.73
CA PRO A 79 4.63 5.31 2.57
C PRO A 79 3.10 5.16 2.39
N LEU A 80 2.63 4.81 1.19
CA LEU A 80 1.21 4.54 0.93
C LEU A 80 0.75 3.25 1.63
N LEU A 81 1.58 2.21 1.64
CA LEU A 81 1.29 0.98 2.40
C LEU A 81 1.19 1.26 3.91
N ALA A 82 2.04 2.15 4.44
CA ALA A 82 1.96 2.57 5.82
C ALA A 82 0.70 3.39 6.13
N MET A 83 0.29 4.26 5.22
CA MET A 83 -0.98 4.97 5.33
C MET A 83 -2.16 3.98 5.31
N LEU A 84 -2.14 3.01 4.40
CA LEU A 84 -3.15 1.96 4.33
C LEU A 84 -3.20 1.13 5.62
N TYR A 85 -2.03 0.77 6.17
CA TYR A 85 -1.93 0.09 7.47
C TYR A 85 -2.64 0.88 8.57
N LYS A 86 -2.35 2.17 8.69
CA LYS A 86 -2.96 3.03 9.72
C LYS A 86 -4.49 3.07 9.60
N ARG A 87 -5.03 3.13 8.39
CA ARG A 87 -6.49 3.12 8.13
C ARG A 87 -7.12 1.77 8.47
N PHE A 88 -6.46 0.69 8.09
CA PHE A 88 -6.91 -0.67 8.38
C PHE A 88 -6.87 -0.98 9.88
N SER A 89 -5.74 -0.71 10.55
CA SER A 89 -5.55 -0.97 11.98
C SER A 89 -6.48 -0.13 12.88
N SER A 90 -6.85 1.07 12.42
CA SER A 90 -7.83 1.93 13.11
C SER A 90 -9.28 1.61 12.75
N ARG A 91 -9.53 0.56 11.94
CA ARG A 91 -10.85 0.13 11.47
C ARG A 91 -11.61 1.19 10.66
N GLN A 92 -10.87 2.12 10.05
CA GLN A 92 -11.45 3.08 9.11
C GLN A 92 -11.74 2.42 7.76
N PHE A 93 -11.00 1.38 7.39
CA PHE A 93 -11.31 0.51 6.26
C PHE A 93 -11.61 -0.90 6.73
N THR A 94 -12.60 -1.51 6.08
CA THR A 94 -12.86 -2.95 6.13
C THR A 94 -11.76 -3.74 5.43
N LEU A 95 -11.75 -5.07 5.60
CA LEU A 95 -10.83 -5.95 4.88
C LEU A 95 -10.98 -5.79 3.36
N GLU A 96 -12.21 -5.84 2.85
CA GLU A 96 -12.51 -5.70 1.41
C GLU A 96 -12.02 -4.36 0.86
N GLU A 97 -12.34 -3.25 1.54
CA GLU A 97 -11.86 -1.94 1.14
C GLU A 97 -10.34 -1.83 1.15
N THR A 98 -9.68 -2.52 2.07
CA THR A 98 -8.22 -2.54 2.20
C THR A 98 -7.59 -3.32 1.07
N VAL A 99 -8.10 -4.51 0.73
CA VAL A 99 -7.60 -5.33 -0.38
C VAL A 99 -7.78 -4.60 -1.72
N VAL A 100 -8.96 -4.03 -1.97
CA VAL A 100 -9.22 -3.26 -3.21
C VAL A 100 -8.26 -2.08 -3.34
N LYS A 101 -8.03 -1.32 -2.26
CA LYS A 101 -7.10 -0.18 -2.28
C LYS A 101 -5.65 -0.64 -2.42
N LEU A 102 -5.26 -1.72 -1.75
CA LEU A 102 -3.94 -2.33 -1.86
C LEU A 102 -3.63 -2.72 -3.30
N PHE A 103 -4.57 -3.39 -3.97
CA PHE A 103 -4.41 -3.77 -5.37
C PHE A 103 -4.33 -2.55 -6.29
N ARG A 104 -5.18 -1.54 -6.07
CA ARG A 104 -5.16 -0.29 -6.86
C ARG A 104 -3.86 0.48 -6.74
N LEU A 105 -3.26 0.53 -5.55
CA LEU A 105 -1.99 1.24 -5.33
C LEU A 105 -0.89 0.78 -6.29
N LYS A 106 -0.92 -0.49 -6.71
CA LYS A 106 0.04 -1.04 -7.68
C LYS A 106 0.09 -0.27 -9.00
N PHE A 107 -1.02 0.35 -9.42
CA PHE A 107 -1.05 1.14 -10.65
C PHE A 107 -0.53 2.57 -10.46
N GLU A 108 -0.38 3.02 -9.22
CA GLU A 108 -0.09 4.41 -8.87
C GLU A 108 1.32 4.62 -8.29
N ALA A 109 2.00 3.54 -7.92
CA ALA A 109 3.33 3.58 -7.31
C ALA A 109 4.18 2.37 -7.67
N ILE A 110 5.49 2.48 -7.47
CA ILE A 110 6.42 1.35 -7.62
C ILE A 110 6.37 0.51 -6.36
N PHE A 111 6.36 -0.79 -6.59
CA PHE A 111 6.63 -1.80 -5.60
C PHE A 111 7.75 -2.71 -6.09
N THR A 112 8.46 -3.34 -5.17
CA THR A 112 9.38 -4.41 -5.53
C THR A 112 8.59 -5.61 -6.05
N LYS A 113 9.22 -6.48 -6.84
CA LYS A 113 8.57 -7.71 -7.32
C LYS A 113 8.00 -8.57 -6.18
N ARG A 114 8.63 -8.53 -5.01
CA ARG A 114 8.17 -9.26 -3.82
C ARG A 114 6.89 -8.66 -3.29
N GLU A 115 6.86 -7.34 -3.12
CA GLU A 115 5.67 -6.60 -2.69
C GLU A 115 4.52 -6.81 -3.66
N GLU A 116 4.77 -6.72 -4.98
CA GLU A 116 3.76 -7.04 -5.99
C GLU A 116 3.22 -8.46 -5.85
N SER A 117 4.10 -9.44 -5.61
CA SER A 117 3.70 -10.83 -5.40
C SER A 117 2.81 -11.00 -4.16
N TYR A 118 3.11 -10.29 -3.06
CA TYR A 118 2.25 -10.28 -1.86
C TYR A 118 0.90 -9.63 -2.14
N ILE A 119 0.89 -8.48 -2.82
CA ILE A 119 -0.34 -7.78 -3.21
C ILE A 119 -1.24 -8.70 -4.03
N TYR A 120 -0.67 -9.41 -5.02
CA TYR A 120 -1.41 -10.37 -5.83
C TYR A 120 -1.90 -11.58 -5.05
N SER A 121 -1.09 -12.15 -4.16
CA SER A 121 -1.51 -13.27 -3.31
C SER A 121 -2.70 -12.86 -2.46
N ILE A 122 -2.60 -11.73 -1.76
CA ILE A 122 -3.67 -11.23 -0.88
C ILE A 122 -4.98 -11.02 -1.66
N ASP A 123 -4.91 -10.40 -2.84
CA ASP A 123 -6.09 -10.16 -3.69
C ASP A 123 -6.75 -11.48 -4.13
N ASN A 124 -5.95 -12.43 -4.62
CA ASN A 124 -6.44 -13.74 -5.01
C ASN A 124 -6.99 -14.57 -3.84
N ASP A 125 -6.29 -14.56 -2.70
CA ASP A 125 -6.68 -15.28 -1.49
C ASP A 125 -7.97 -14.67 -0.90
N PHE A 126 -8.15 -13.35 -0.98
CA PHE A 126 -9.38 -12.67 -0.62
C PHE A 126 -10.56 -13.12 -1.48
N ASP A 127 -10.41 -13.12 -2.81
CA ASP A 127 -11.46 -13.55 -3.73
C ASP A 127 -11.83 -15.03 -3.49
N CYS A 128 -10.83 -15.90 -3.32
CA CYS A 128 -11.04 -17.31 -3.01
C CYS A 128 -11.78 -17.51 -1.68
N ALA A 129 -11.40 -16.77 -0.64
CA ALA A 129 -12.03 -16.87 0.67
C ALA A 129 -13.46 -16.31 0.68
N LYS A 130 -13.68 -15.18 0.00
CA LYS A 130 -14.98 -14.53 -0.13
C LYS A 130 -16.00 -15.42 -0.85
N ASP A 131 -15.55 -16.11 -1.89
CA ASP A 131 -16.38 -17.05 -2.67
C ASP A 131 -16.46 -18.46 -2.04
N ASN A 132 -15.86 -18.66 -0.86
CA ASN A 132 -15.79 -19.94 -0.14
C ASN A 132 -15.12 -21.07 -0.96
N VAL A 133 -14.17 -20.72 -1.82
CA VAL A 133 -13.40 -21.65 -2.65
C VAL A 133 -12.20 -22.22 -1.86
N TYR A 134 -11.43 -21.36 -1.21
CA TYR A 134 -10.24 -21.74 -0.44
C TYR A 134 -9.90 -20.69 0.64
N GLY A 135 -9.33 -21.13 1.76
CA GLY A 135 -8.95 -20.25 2.87
C GLY A 135 -10.15 -19.72 3.67
N THR A 136 -9.90 -18.74 4.56
CA THR A 136 -10.95 -18.03 5.29
C THR A 136 -10.65 -16.54 5.31
N LEU A 137 -11.69 -15.71 5.46
CA LEU A 137 -11.52 -14.26 5.56
C LEU A 137 -10.69 -13.85 6.78
N GLU A 138 -10.74 -14.63 7.88
CA GLU A 138 -9.91 -14.41 9.06
C GLU A 138 -8.43 -14.64 8.77
N ALA A 139 -8.10 -15.66 7.98
CA ALA A 139 -6.72 -15.91 7.55
C ALA A 139 -6.21 -14.77 6.65
N VAL A 140 -7.01 -14.36 5.66
CA VAL A 140 -6.67 -13.22 4.79
C VAL A 140 -6.51 -11.94 5.60
N ASN A 141 -7.38 -11.70 6.60
CA ASN A 141 -7.27 -10.54 7.48
C ASN A 141 -5.95 -10.54 8.26
N ALA A 142 -5.52 -11.71 8.76
CA ALA A 142 -4.25 -11.85 9.47
C ALA A 142 -3.05 -11.61 8.53
N ASP A 143 -3.11 -12.09 7.29
CA ASP A 143 -2.06 -11.89 6.30
C ASP A 143 -1.96 -10.43 5.87
N VAL A 144 -3.09 -9.75 5.66
CA VAL A 144 -3.14 -8.30 5.39
C VAL A 144 -2.53 -7.51 6.54
N ASP A 145 -2.93 -7.79 7.79
CA ASP A 145 -2.37 -7.11 8.97
C ASP A 145 -0.86 -7.32 9.06
N LYS A 146 -0.42 -8.57 8.92
CA LYS A 146 1.00 -8.95 8.99
C LYS A 146 1.82 -8.23 7.93
N PHE A 147 1.41 -8.32 6.66
CA PHE A 147 2.10 -7.68 5.54
C PHE A 147 2.18 -6.16 5.70
N LEU A 148 1.05 -5.52 5.98
CA LEU A 148 1.00 -4.06 6.13
C LEU A 148 1.77 -3.57 7.38
N SER A 149 1.88 -4.39 8.42
CA SER A 149 2.65 -4.05 9.63
C SER A 149 4.15 -3.86 9.36
N PHE A 150 4.68 -4.39 8.26
CA PHE A 150 6.08 -4.20 7.88
C PHE A 150 6.40 -2.72 7.63
N TYR A 151 5.41 -1.95 7.18
CA TYR A 151 5.53 -0.55 6.79
C TYR A 151 5.06 0.42 7.87
N LYS A 152 4.62 -0.05 9.04
CA LYS A 152 3.99 0.80 10.07
C LYS A 152 4.81 2.02 10.52
N ASP A 153 6.14 1.93 10.40
CA ASP A 153 7.09 2.95 10.85
C ASP A 153 7.31 4.07 9.82
N TYR A 154 6.78 3.94 8.59
CA TYR A 154 6.87 5.01 7.61
C TYR A 154 5.94 6.17 7.98
N SER A 155 6.43 7.37 7.70
CA SER A 155 5.68 8.63 7.76
C SER A 155 6.09 9.53 6.60
N LEU A 156 5.16 10.36 6.14
CA LEU A 156 5.44 11.43 5.18
C LEU A 156 6.41 12.47 5.76
N ASP A 157 6.53 12.58 7.08
CA ASP A 157 7.41 13.56 7.72
C ASP A 157 8.85 13.06 7.95
N SER A 158 9.15 11.79 7.61
CA SER A 158 10.38 11.10 8.01
C SER A 158 11.22 10.63 6.82
N PHE A 159 11.34 11.44 5.76
CA PHE A 159 12.06 11.10 4.52
C PHE A 159 13.48 10.56 4.75
N GLU A 160 14.25 11.21 5.62
CA GLU A 160 15.64 10.82 5.92
C GLU A 160 15.76 9.39 6.48
N GLN A 161 14.68 8.86 7.04
CA GLN A 161 14.67 7.52 7.64
C GLN A 161 14.28 6.43 6.64
N TRP A 162 13.73 6.78 5.48
CA TRP A 162 13.15 5.81 4.54
C TRP A 162 14.16 4.79 4.05
N GLN A 163 15.39 5.19 3.75
CA GLN A 163 16.43 4.24 3.33
C GLN A 163 16.72 3.16 4.38
N ASN A 164 16.71 3.53 5.67
CA ASN A 164 16.92 2.58 6.75
C ASN A 164 15.68 1.70 6.99
N LEU A 165 14.48 2.27 6.80
CA LEU A 165 13.24 1.50 6.85
C LEU A 165 13.16 0.51 5.69
N ASP A 166 13.65 0.88 4.52
CA ASP A 166 13.65 0.02 3.33
C ASP A 166 14.45 -1.26 3.58
N LEU A 167 15.64 -1.14 4.17
CA LEU A 167 16.46 -2.29 4.53
C LEU A 167 15.78 -3.20 5.55
N LYS A 168 15.05 -2.62 6.51
CA LYS A 168 14.28 -3.40 7.50
C LYS A 168 13.10 -4.13 6.88
N VAL A 169 12.40 -3.49 5.93
CA VAL A 169 11.30 -4.10 5.20
C VAL A 169 11.81 -5.26 4.36
N GLU A 170 12.92 -5.08 3.63
CA GLU A 170 13.50 -6.17 2.83
C GLU A 170 13.84 -7.39 3.69
N SER A 171 14.48 -7.20 4.84
CA SER A 171 14.80 -8.30 5.77
C SER A 171 13.54 -9.05 6.23
N LYS A 172 12.46 -8.32 6.55
CA LYS A 172 11.19 -8.94 6.97
C LYS A 172 10.52 -9.71 5.84
N LEU A 173 10.58 -9.17 4.62
CA LEU A 173 10.04 -9.84 3.44
C LEU A 173 10.82 -11.12 3.12
N ASP A 174 12.14 -11.10 3.29
CA ASP A 174 13.01 -12.28 3.12
C ASP A 174 12.67 -13.36 4.16
N GLU A 175 12.61 -13.01 5.45
CA GLU A 175 12.26 -13.93 6.53
C GLU A 175 10.88 -14.59 6.31
N GLU A 176 9.91 -13.83 5.79
CA GLU A 176 8.57 -14.36 5.55
C GLU A 176 8.51 -15.35 4.38
N ILE A 177 9.27 -15.09 3.31
CA ILE A 177 9.34 -15.99 2.15
C ILE A 177 9.98 -17.31 2.57
N ASP A 178 11.11 -17.25 3.28
CA ASP A 178 11.81 -18.44 3.77
C ASP A 178 10.88 -19.28 4.67
N PHE A 179 10.12 -18.62 5.55
CA PHE A 179 9.15 -19.28 6.42
C PHE A 179 8.01 -19.97 5.64
N LYS A 180 7.44 -19.30 4.62
CA LYS A 180 6.38 -19.90 3.78
C LYS A 180 6.88 -21.10 2.99
N GLN A 181 8.08 -21.02 2.40
CA GLN A 181 8.71 -22.13 1.68
C GLN A 181 8.99 -23.32 2.60
N GLU A 182 9.47 -23.07 3.82
CA GLU A 182 9.69 -24.13 4.80
C GLU A 182 8.37 -24.84 5.16
N GLN A 183 7.28 -24.10 5.37
CA GLN A 183 5.96 -24.70 5.64
C GLN A 183 5.44 -25.55 4.49
N GLU A 184 5.54 -25.05 3.25
CA GLU A 184 5.12 -25.80 2.05
C GLU A 184 5.93 -27.09 1.91
N SER A 185 7.26 -27.03 2.07
CA SER A 185 8.11 -28.22 2.01
C SER A 185 7.77 -29.26 3.09
N VAL A 186 7.45 -28.82 4.32
CA VAL A 186 7.04 -29.71 5.41
C VAL A 186 5.67 -30.36 5.12
N LEU A 187 4.75 -29.62 4.51
CA LEU A 187 3.44 -30.14 4.09
C LEU A 187 3.60 -31.17 2.97
N GLU A 188 4.44 -30.91 1.98
CA GLU A 188 4.78 -31.85 0.91
C GLU A 188 5.39 -33.13 1.48
N MET A 189 6.41 -33.03 2.34
CA MET A 189 7.05 -34.19 2.99
C MET A 189 6.08 -35.03 3.85
N LYS A 190 5.09 -34.38 4.49
CA LYS A 190 4.03 -35.08 5.21
C LYS A 190 3.08 -35.79 4.26
N SER A 191 2.70 -35.16 3.15
CA SER A 191 1.82 -35.75 2.13
C SER A 191 2.47 -36.98 1.45
N GLU A 192 3.77 -36.93 1.18
CA GLU A 192 4.53 -38.04 0.59
C GLU A 192 4.68 -39.24 1.55
N ASN A 193 4.82 -38.98 2.86
CA ASN A 193 4.89 -40.05 3.85
C ASN A 193 3.54 -40.73 4.10
N VAL A 194 2.42 -40.03 3.94
CA VAL A 194 1.07 -40.62 4.06
C VAL A 194 0.73 -41.50 2.84
N ASN A 195 1.31 -41.21 1.67
CA ASN A 195 1.07 -41.94 0.43
C ASN A 195 1.95 -43.20 0.22
N LYS A 196 2.69 -43.67 1.23
CA LYS A 196 3.44 -44.93 1.12
C LYS A 196 2.47 -46.13 1.13
N PRO A 197 2.31 -46.88 0.03
CA PRO A 197 1.35 -47.97 -0.02
C PRO A 197 1.77 -49.07 0.94
N TRP A 198 0.88 -49.45 1.86
CA TRP A 198 1.10 -50.47 2.89
C TRP A 198 1.48 -51.85 2.35
N TRP A 199 1.24 -52.10 1.06
CA TRP A 199 1.60 -53.32 0.33
C TRP A 199 3.09 -53.44 -0.02
N LYS A 200 3.90 -52.39 0.17
CA LYS A 200 5.36 -52.42 -0.11
C LYS A 200 6.21 -53.03 1.02
N PHE A 201 5.58 -53.54 2.08
CA PHE A 201 6.25 -54.13 3.25
C PHE A 201 5.99 -55.65 3.41
N TRP A 202 5.56 -56.35 2.35
CA TRP A 202 5.41 -57.81 2.32
C TRP A 202 6.09 -58.41 1.09
#